data_AF-A0A353VD55-F1
#
_entry.id   AF-A0A353VD55-F1
#
_cell.length_a   1.000
_cell.length_b   1.000
_cell.length_c   1.000
_cell.angle_alpha   90.00
_cell.angle_beta   90.00
_cell.angle_gamma   90.00
#
_symmetry.space_group_name_H-M   'P 1'
#
loop_
_entity.id
_entity.type
_entity.pdbx_description
1 polymer ?
#
loop_
_entity_poly.entity_id
_entity_poly.type
_entity_poly.pdbx_seq_one_letter_code
_entity_poly.pdbx_strand_id
1 'polypeptide(L)' 'MTIKYRIGAMPGPWPAGPEGRDLLYRLIDLCEGGGIDSLWFSERLSSPSPVLEPLTTMAVVAARTR' A
#
# COMPACT_ATOMS: atom_id res chain seq x y z
N MET A 1 9.89 31.36 4.81
CA MET A 1 9.19 30.43 3.90
C MET A 1 9.44 29.02 4.42
N THR A 2 8.41 28.23 4.71
CA THR A 2 8.57 26.89 5.29
C THR A 2 8.33 25.84 4.22
N ILE A 3 9.33 25.01 3.94
CA ILE A 3 9.21 23.90 2.98
C ILE A 3 8.58 22.71 3.71
N LYS A 4 7.53 22.12 3.13
CA LYS A 4 6.92 20.87 3.60
C LYS A 4 7.37 19.72 2.71
N TYR A 5 7.84 18.63 3.33
CA TYR A 5 8.16 17.39 2.64
C TYR A 5 6.97 16.44 2.71
N ARG A 6 6.70 15.74 1.61
CA ARG A 6 5.70 14.68 1.54
C ARG A 6 6.39 13.37 1.17
N ILE A 7 6.05 12.29 1.87
CA ILE A 7 6.65 10.98 1.75
C ILE A 7 5.57 9.98 1.32
N GLY A 8 5.83 9.26 0.23
CA GLY A 8 5.00 8.15 -0.22
C GLY A 8 5.68 6.80 0.03
N ALA A 9 4.88 5.76 0.25
CA ALA A 9 5.36 4.38 0.40
C ALA A 9 4.81 3.47 -0.70
N MET A 10 5.70 2.64 -1.26
CA MET A 10 5.37 1.60 -2.25
C MET A 10 6.10 0.30 -1.91
N PRO A 11 5.53 -0.57 -1.06
CA PRO A 11 6.16 -1.83 -0.75
C PRO A 11 5.91 -2.89 -1.82
N GLY A 12 6.85 -3.81 -1.92
CA GLY A 12 6.83 -4.99 -2.77
C GLY A 12 8.18 -5.71 -2.71
N PRO A 13 8.25 -6.99 -3.11
CA PRO A 13 7.18 -7.82 -3.65
C PRO A 13 6.17 -8.30 -2.58
N TRP A 14 5.00 -8.76 -3.02
CA TRP A 14 3.92 -9.20 -2.12
C TRP A 14 3.98 -10.71 -1.89
N PRO A 15 3.90 -11.19 -0.63
CA PRO A 15 3.73 -12.61 -0.33
C PRO A 15 2.42 -13.14 -0.92
N ALA A 16 2.42 -14.40 -1.35
CA ALA A 16 1.20 -15.08 -1.76
C ALA A 16 0.37 -15.50 -0.53
N GLY A 17 -0.95 -15.60 -0.70
CA GLY A 17 -1.83 -16.15 0.32
C GLY A 17 -2.07 -15.21 1.53
N PRO A 18 -2.45 -15.76 2.69
CA PRO A 18 -2.89 -14.98 3.86
C PRO A 18 -1.85 -13.98 4.39
N GLU A 19 -0.56 -14.30 4.27
CA GLU A 19 0.53 -13.42 4.73
C GLU A 19 0.56 -12.09 3.95
N GLY A 20 0.21 -12.11 2.66
CA GLY A 20 0.12 -10.90 1.85
C GLY A 20 -1.02 -9.97 2.30
N ARG A 21 -2.17 -10.54 2.68
CA ARG A 21 -3.31 -9.79 3.25
C ARG A 21 -2.91 -9.15 4.58
N ASP A 22 -2.31 -9.92 5.48
CA ASP A 22 -1.95 -9.44 6.81
C ASP A 22 -0.87 -8.35 6.73
N LEU A 23 0.08 -8.49 5.79
CA LEU A 23 1.04 -7.44 5.47
C LEU A 23 0.37 -6.18 4.93
N LEU A 24 -0.59 -6.30 4.01
CA LEU A 24 -1.34 -5.15 3.47
C LEU A 24 -2.05 -4.38 4.59
N TYR A 25 -2.76 -5.08 5.49
CA TYR A 25 -3.45 -4.42 6.60
C TYR A 25 -2.49 -3.74 7.54
N ARG A 26 -1.39 -4.41 7.90
CA ARG A 26 -0.37 -3.82 8.78
C ARG A 26 0.28 -2.60 8.17
N LEU A 27 0.55 -2.63 6.86
CA LEU A 27 1.10 -1.50 6.12
C LEU A 27 0.14 -0.30 6.17
N ILE A 28 -1.15 -0.51 5.87
CA ILE A 28 -2.15 0.55 5.87
C ILE A 28 -2.19 1.22 7.25
N ASP A 29 -2.31 0.42 8.31
CA ASP A 29 -2.39 0.93 9.68
C ASP A 29 -1.12 1.71 10.07
N LEU A 30 0.06 1.22 9.66
CA LEU A 30 1.34 1.88 9.91
C LEU A 30 1.44 3.22 9.17
N CYS A 31 1.04 3.28 7.91
CA CYS A 31 1.14 4.50 7.10
C CYS A 31 0.15 5.58 7.59
N GLU A 32 -1.09 5.18 7.88
CA GLU A 32 -2.13 6.06 8.42
C GLU A 32 -1.70 6.68 9.77
N GLY A 33 -1.18 5.85 10.68
CA GLY A 33 -0.72 6.31 12.00
C GLY A 33 0.66 7.00 11.98
N GLY A 34 1.48 6.77 10.94
CA GLY A 34 2.89 7.14 10.88
C GLY A 34 3.21 8.44 10.16
N GLY A 35 2.20 9.16 9.64
CA GLY A 35 2.39 10.41 8.90
C GLY A 35 2.93 10.21 7.48
N ILE A 36 2.68 9.05 6.88
CA ILE A 36 2.97 8.81 5.45
C ILE A 36 1.85 9.43 4.63
N ASP A 37 2.23 10.20 3.61
CA ASP A 37 1.29 11.07 2.90
C ASP A 37 0.56 10.37 1.74
N SER A 38 1.09 9.25 1.26
CA SER A 38 0.50 8.48 0.17
C SER A 38 0.96 7.02 0.16
N LEU A 39 0.06 6.13 -0.24
CA LEU A 39 0.36 4.74 -0.58
C LEU A 39 0.29 4.56 -2.10
N TRP A 40 1.23 3.80 -2.63
CA TRP A 40 1.36 3.54 -4.07
C TRP A 40 1.37 2.04 -4.29
N PHE A 41 0.69 1.60 -5.36
CA PHE A 41 0.63 0.20 -5.76
C PHE A 41 0.94 0.09 -7.25
N SER A 42 1.96 -0.72 -7.58
CA SER A 42 2.34 -0.96 -8.96
C SER A 42 1.48 -2.04 -9.60
N GLU A 43 0.90 -1.76 -10.76
CA GLU A 43 0.25 -2.77 -11.58
C GLU A 43 1.23 -3.41 -12.57
N ARG A 44 1.02 -4.69 -12.87
CA ARG A 44 1.69 -5.39 -13.96
C ARG A 44 0.69 -6.34 -14.64
N LEU A 45 0.53 -6.20 -15.95
CA LEU A 45 -0.28 -7.14 -16.77
C LEU A 45 0.31 -8.55 -16.76
N SER A 46 1.63 -8.65 -16.66
CA SER A 46 2.36 -9.91 -16.53
C SER A 46 3.45 -9.74 -15.49
N SER A 47 3.51 -10.67 -14.55
CA SER A 47 4.56 -10.69 -13.53
C SER A 47 4.86 -12.13 -13.12
N PRO A 48 6.14 -12.48 -12.92
CA PRO A 48 6.50 -13.78 -12.35
C PRO A 48 6.19 -13.89 -10.85
N SER A 49 5.83 -12.76 -10.21
CA SER A 49 5.52 -12.69 -8.78
C SER A 49 4.12 -12.09 -8.57
N PRO A 50 3.42 -12.42 -7.47
CA PRO A 50 2.15 -11.79 -7.15
C PRO A 50 2.26 -10.28 -7.06
N VAL A 51 1.30 -9.58 -7.66
CA VAL A 51 1.08 -8.15 -7.51
C VAL A 51 -0.35 -7.93 -7.05
N LEU A 52 -0.54 -6.94 -6.20
CA LEU A 52 -1.87 -6.51 -5.81
C LEU A 52 -2.52 -5.78 -6.98
N GLU A 53 -3.78 -6.10 -7.28
CA GLU A 53 -4.57 -5.35 -8.25
C GLU A 53 -4.92 -3.98 -7.63
N PRO A 54 -4.53 -2.85 -8.25
CA PRO A 54 -4.60 -1.56 -7.58
C PRO A 54 -5.99 -1.10 -7.19
N LEU A 55 -7.03 -1.32 -8.00
CA LEU A 55 -8.36 -0.78 -7.71
C LEU A 55 -9.00 -1.45 -6.49
N THR A 56 -8.98 -2.77 -6.46
CA THR A 56 -9.45 -3.56 -5.31
C THR A 56 -8.60 -3.27 -4.06
N THR A 57 -7.30 -3.09 -4.22
CA THR A 57 -6.40 -2.72 -3.12
C THR A 57 -6.72 -1.34 -2.57
N MET A 58 -6.93 -0.35 -3.42
CA MET A 58 -7.31 1.01 -3.00
C MET A 58 -8.69 1.02 -2.32
N ALA A 59 -9.62 0.16 -2.72
CA ALA A 59 -10.89 -0.01 -2.00
C ALA A 59 -10.68 -0.52 -0.56
N VAL A 60 -9.74 -1.46 -0.36
CA VAL A 60 -9.34 -1.93 0.98
C VAL A 60 -8.69 -0.83 1.79
N VAL A 61 -7.78 -0.04 1.19
CA VAL A 61 -7.16 1.12 1.84
C VAL A 61 -8.24 2.09 2.32
N ALA A 62 -9.13 2.50 1.42
CA ALA A 62 -10.22 3.42 1.73
C ALA A 62 -11.16 2.90 2.84
N ALA A 63 -11.40 1.59 2.90
CA ALA A 63 -12.21 0.98 3.95
C ALA A 63 -11.53 0.97 5.34
N ARG A 64 -10.20 1.14 5.40
CA ARG A 64 -9.41 1.09 6.65
C ARG A 64 -8.90 2.46 7.12
N THR A 65 -8.80 3.45 6.23
CA THR A 65 -8.34 4.81 6.56
C THR A 65 -9.52 5.74 6.89
N ARG A 66 -9.25 6.93 7.45
CA ARG A 66 -10.29 7.92 7.82
C ARG A 66 -10.31 9.14 6.91
#